data_AF-A0A9D2BN97-F1
#
_entry.id   AF-A0A9D2BN97-F1
#
_cell.length_a   1.000
_cell.length_b   1.000
_cell.length_c   1.000
_cell.angle_alpha   90.00
_cell.angle_beta   90.00
_cell.angle_gamma   90.00
#
_symmetry.space_group_name_H-M   'P 1'
#
loop_
_entity.id
_entity.type
_entity.pdbx_description
1 polymer ?
#
loop_
_entity_poly.entity_id
_entity_poly.type
_entity_poly.pdbx_seq_one_letter_code
_entity_poly.pdbx_strand_id
1 'polypeptide(L)'
;MKKIEFKRALNPAILYFEIFYIIYVVVEFIFGNLMSAIIVAIFGIAIVVYFNLFRPYKYTIERKNLIINRRIGKDKEINLLTCETICDPVPKMTKIITSPRALEIYTGNKKRIVVTPRDRMKFIEEVVRVNKRIHVQNKEYAATHHSYEKKRKRRLKEEAQAARKQEAKS
;
A
#
# COMPACT_ATOMS: atom_id res chain seq x y z
N MET A 1 19.43 5.14 -11.78
CA MET A 1 18.06 4.62 -11.58
C MET A 1 17.21 5.73 -10.98
N LYS A 2 15.98 5.94 -11.48
CA LYS A 2 15.10 7.03 -11.02
C LYS A 2 14.58 6.74 -9.61
N LYS A 3 14.57 7.76 -8.75
CA LYS A 3 13.86 7.76 -7.46
C LYS A 3 12.37 7.89 -7.74
N ILE A 4 11.55 6.98 -7.21
CA ILE A 4 10.10 7.00 -7.40
C ILE A 4 9.41 7.09 -6.05
N GLU A 5 8.51 8.05 -5.92
CA GLU A 5 7.83 8.36 -4.67
C GLU A 5 6.34 7.99 -4.76
N PHE A 6 5.86 7.36 -3.70
CA PHE A 6 4.48 6.94 -3.55
C PHE A 6 3.91 7.55 -2.27
N LYS A 7 2.91 8.42 -2.42
CA LYS A 7 2.17 8.95 -1.27
C LYS A 7 1.38 7.81 -0.61
N ARG A 8 1.25 7.87 0.71
CA ARG A 8 0.38 6.95 1.44
C ARG A 8 -1.10 7.23 1.12
N ALA A 9 -1.91 6.19 1.03
CA ALA A 9 -3.36 6.31 0.95
C ALA A 9 -3.93 6.90 2.26
N LEU A 10 -4.88 7.82 2.13
CA LEU A 10 -5.63 8.33 3.27
C LEU A 10 -6.43 7.19 3.90
N ASN A 11 -6.44 7.12 5.23
CA ASN A 11 -7.29 6.17 5.94
C ASN A 11 -8.59 6.88 6.36
N PRO A 12 -9.73 6.61 5.69
CA PRO A 12 -10.98 7.30 6.00
C PRO A 12 -11.43 7.06 7.44
N ALA A 13 -11.13 5.90 8.02
CA ALA A 13 -11.46 5.60 9.42
C ALA A 13 -10.75 6.55 10.41
N ILE A 14 -9.51 6.96 10.11
CA ILE A 14 -8.79 7.94 10.96
C ILE A 14 -9.39 9.32 10.77
N LEU A 15 -9.72 9.70 9.54
CA LEU A 15 -10.35 10.99 9.27
C LEU A 15 -11.70 11.12 10.00
N TYR A 16 -12.55 10.09 9.92
CA TYR A 16 -13.82 10.08 10.66
C TYR A 16 -13.59 10.14 12.16
N PHE A 17 -12.66 9.34 12.70
CA PHE A 17 -12.31 9.39 14.11
C PHE A 17 -11.89 10.79 14.56
N GLU A 18 -11.03 11.47 13.79
CA GLU A 18 -10.59 12.83 14.10
C GLU A 18 -11.74 13.85 14.08
N ILE A 19 -12.65 13.76 13.10
CA ILE A 19 -13.82 14.63 13.01
C ILE A 19 -14.77 14.40 14.19
N PHE A 20 -15.14 13.15 14.46
CA PHE A 20 -16.03 12.81 15.58
C PHE A 20 -15.42 13.15 16.92
N TYR A 21 -14.10 12.97 17.08
CA TYR A 21 -13.38 13.36 18.28
C TYR A 21 -13.46 14.86 18.52
N ILE A 22 -13.23 15.70 17.50
CA ILE A 22 -13.33 17.16 17.63
C ILE A 22 -14.75 17.56 18.05
N ILE A 23 -15.77 16.98 17.42
CA ILE A 23 -17.18 17.22 17.78
C ILE A 23 -17.43 16.83 19.24
N TYR A 24 -16.95 15.65 19.66
CA TYR A 24 -17.12 15.17 21.03
C TYR A 24 -16.47 16.11 22.06
N VAL A 25 -15.24 16.57 21.82
CA VAL A 25 -14.56 17.52 22.71
C VAL A 25 -15.33 18.83 22.82
N VAL A 26 -15.88 19.35 21.71
CA VAL A 26 -16.70 20.57 21.74
C VAL A 26 -17.98 20.36 22.54
N VAL A 27 -18.66 19.23 22.37
CA VAL A 27 -19.88 18.89 23.13
C VAL A 27 -19.58 18.77 24.63
N GLU A 28 -18.52 18.05 25.00
CA GLU A 28 -18.06 17.94 26.40
C GLU A 28 -17.71 19.31 26.99
N PHE A 29 -17.11 20.20 26.20
CA PHE A 29 -16.75 21.53 26.67
C PHE A 29 -17.98 22.43 26.92
N ILE A 30 -19.04 22.29 26.12
CA ILE A 30 -20.27 23.12 26.23
C ILE A 30 -21.22 22.57 27.30
N PHE A 31 -21.42 21.25 27.34
CA PHE A 31 -22.47 20.59 28.13
C PHE A 31 -21.93 19.71 29.26
N GLY A 32 -20.64 19.38 29.26
CA GLY A 32 -20.00 18.47 30.19
C GLY A 32 -19.29 19.18 31.34
N ASN A 33 -18.48 18.40 32.06
CA ASN A 33 -17.64 18.91 33.14
C ASN A 33 -16.32 19.43 32.55
N LEU A 34 -15.89 20.62 32.96
CA LEU A 34 -14.64 21.22 32.49
C LEU A 34 -13.42 20.30 32.69
N MET A 35 -13.36 19.58 33.82
CA MET A 35 -12.25 18.66 34.10
C MET A 35 -12.26 17.43 33.18
N SER A 36 -13.42 16.86 32.85
CA SER A 36 -13.52 15.75 31.90
C SER A 36 -13.17 16.20 30.49
N ALA A 37 -13.67 17.36 30.07
CA ALA A 37 -13.36 17.95 28.77
C ALA A 37 -11.86 18.17 28.56
N ILE A 38 -11.15 18.69 29.58
CA ILE A 38 -9.68 18.87 29.53
C ILE A 38 -8.96 17.53 29.40
N ILE A 39 -9.35 16.53 30.20
CA ILE A 39 -8.72 15.19 30.15
C ILE A 39 -8.91 14.56 28.77
N VAL A 40 -10.14 14.55 28.26
CA VAL A 40 -10.47 14.02 26.94
C VAL A 40 -9.67 14.76 25.86
N ALA A 41 -9.58 16.09 25.94
CA ALA A 41 -8.83 16.93 25.00
C ALA A 41 -7.34 16.54 24.93
N ILE A 42 -6.69 16.38 26.09
CA ILE A 42 -5.27 16.02 26.17
C ILE A 42 -5.05 14.61 25.59
N PHE A 43 -5.87 13.64 26.00
CA PHE A 43 -5.73 12.26 25.53
C PHE A 43 -5.95 12.14 24.03
N GLY A 44 -6.97 12.79 23.49
CA GLY A 44 -7.18 12.68 22.06
C GLY A 44 -6.21 13.53 21.23
N ILE A 45 -5.66 14.64 21.75
CA ILE A 45 -4.51 15.29 21.10
C ILE A 45 -3.33 14.30 20.99
N ALA A 46 -3.03 13.55 22.05
CA ALA A 46 -1.97 12.53 22.01
C ALA A 46 -2.26 11.45 20.94
N ILE A 47 -3.51 11.03 20.79
CA ILE A 47 -3.93 10.06 19.77
C ILE A 47 -3.80 10.64 18.35
N VAL A 48 -4.24 11.88 18.13
CA VAL A 48 -4.14 12.58 16.83
C VAL A 48 -2.67 12.76 16.44
N VAL A 49 -1.83 13.18 17.38
CA VAL A 49 -0.37 13.28 17.21
C VAL A 49 0.22 11.93 16.81
N TYR A 50 -0.17 10.85 17.51
CA TYR A 50 0.28 9.50 17.17
C TYR A 50 -0.09 9.09 15.74
N PHE A 51 -1.35 9.32 15.33
CA PHE A 51 -1.81 8.95 13.99
C PHE A 51 -1.21 9.78 12.86
N ASN A 52 -0.89 11.06 13.09
CA ASN A 52 -0.39 11.94 12.05
C ASN A 52 1.14 12.00 11.94
N LEU A 53 1.86 11.86 13.05
CA LEU A 53 3.31 12.11 13.08
C LEU A 53 4.17 10.84 13.13
N PHE A 54 3.75 9.82 13.90
CA PHE A 54 4.52 8.58 14.04
C PHE A 54 4.28 7.59 12.89
N ARG A 55 3.20 7.79 12.15
CA ARG A 55 2.79 6.95 11.04
C ARG A 55 3.56 7.30 9.74
N PRO A 56 3.87 6.32 8.88
CA PRO A 56 4.50 6.60 7.59
C PRO A 56 3.63 7.53 6.73
N TYR A 57 4.25 8.45 6.00
CA TYR A 57 3.54 9.41 5.13
C TYR A 57 3.83 9.20 3.64
N LYS A 58 5.02 8.69 3.30
CA LYS A 58 5.41 8.34 1.93
C LYS A 58 6.26 7.07 1.90
N TYR A 59 6.32 6.47 0.72
CA TYR A 59 7.19 5.35 0.38
C TYR A 59 8.07 5.77 -0.78
N THR A 60 9.36 5.51 -0.70
CA THR A 60 10.32 5.82 -1.76
C THR A 60 10.98 4.53 -2.21
N ILE A 61 10.96 4.24 -3.51
CA ILE A 61 11.75 3.15 -4.09
C ILE A 61 12.97 3.77 -4.75
N GLU A 62 14.15 3.44 -4.23
CA GLU A 62 15.42 3.95 -4.73
C GLU A 62 16.40 2.80 -4.92
N ARG A 63 16.91 2.67 -6.15
CA ARG A 63 17.83 1.59 -6.58
C ARG A 63 17.25 0.21 -6.30
N LYS A 64 17.58 -0.37 -5.14
CA LYS A 64 17.19 -1.72 -4.68
C LYS A 64 16.46 -1.69 -3.34
N ASN A 65 16.27 -0.51 -2.76
CA ASN A 65 15.70 -0.34 -1.43
C ASN A 65 14.32 0.29 -1.49
N LEU A 66 13.45 -0.20 -0.62
CA LEU A 66 12.20 0.44 -0.25
C LEU A 66 12.42 1.20 1.05
N ILE A 67 12.28 2.52 0.98
CA ILE A 67 12.38 3.43 2.12
C ILE A 67 10.96 3.79 2.55
N ILE A 68 10.63 3.46 3.79
CA ILE A 68 9.38 3.84 4.45
C ILE A 68 9.67 5.10 5.25
N ASN A 69 9.24 6.24 4.71
CA ASN A 69 9.53 7.54 5.30
C ASN A 69 8.52 7.89 6.40
N ARG A 70 9.03 8.38 7.52
CA ARG A 70 8.25 8.83 8.68
C ARG A 70 8.49 10.31 8.93
N ARG A 71 7.51 10.99 9.54
CA ARG A 71 7.70 12.42 9.91
C ARG A 71 8.54 12.52 11.18
N ILE A 72 8.29 11.62 12.13
CA ILE A 72 9.02 11.52 13.39
C ILE A 72 9.65 10.13 13.48
N GLY A 73 10.94 10.10 13.84
CA GLY A 73 11.74 8.89 14.02
C GLY A 73 12.56 8.50 12.79
N LYS A 74 13.27 7.37 12.90
CA LYS A 74 14.13 6.87 11.83
C LYS A 74 13.31 6.27 10.69
N ASP A 75 13.69 6.64 9.47
CA ASP A 75 13.18 6.01 8.26
C ASP A 75 13.58 4.53 8.23
N LYS A 76 12.67 3.70 7.74
CA LYS A 76 12.92 2.25 7.66
C LYS A 76 13.28 1.88 6.24
N GLU A 77 14.50 1.41 6.05
CA GLU A 77 14.98 0.89 4.77
C GLU A 77 14.88 -0.63 4.71
N ILE A 78 14.41 -1.14 3.57
CA ILE A 78 14.26 -2.57 3.32
C ILE A 78 14.85 -2.87 1.94
N ASN A 79 15.72 -3.86 1.85
CA ASN A 79 16.24 -4.32 0.58
C ASN A 79 15.19 -5.17 -0.16
N LEU A 80 14.71 -4.69 -1.30
CA LEU A 80 13.68 -5.36 -2.10
C LEU A 80 14.15 -6.68 -2.71
N LEU A 81 15.47 -6.88 -2.89
CA LEU A 81 16.02 -8.15 -3.38
C LEU A 81 15.89 -9.28 -2.36
N THR A 82 15.79 -8.94 -1.07
CA THR A 82 15.55 -9.91 0.01
C THR A 82 14.08 -10.22 0.21
N CYS A 83 13.19 -9.55 -0.54
CA CYS A 83 11.75 -9.80 -0.49
C CYS A 83 11.37 -10.98 -1.37
N GLU A 84 10.57 -11.88 -0.83
CA GLU A 84 10.11 -13.09 -1.51
C GLU A 84 8.75 -12.90 -2.13
N THR A 85 7.80 -12.34 -1.38
CA THR A 85 6.39 -12.25 -1.80
C THR A 85 5.82 -10.88 -1.51
N ILE A 86 5.02 -10.35 -2.46
CA ILE A 86 4.13 -9.21 -2.25
C ILE A 86 2.68 -9.67 -2.48
N CYS A 87 1.81 -9.43 -1.51
CA CYS A 87 0.44 -9.91 -1.56
C CYS A 87 -0.58 -8.91 -1.01
N ASP A 88 -1.85 -9.16 -1.33
CA ASP A 88 -2.97 -8.56 -0.59
C ASP A 88 -2.91 -8.99 0.89
N PRO A 89 -3.39 -8.16 1.82
CA PRO A 89 -3.21 -8.42 3.24
C PRO A 89 -4.00 -9.66 3.64
N VAL A 90 -3.30 -10.60 4.28
CA VAL A 90 -3.93 -11.84 4.73
C VAL A 90 -4.74 -11.53 6.00
N PRO A 91 -6.06 -11.81 6.01
CA PRO A 91 -6.89 -11.59 7.19
C PRO A 91 -6.35 -12.41 8.35
N LYS A 92 -6.23 -11.79 9.52
CA LYS A 92 -5.83 -12.44 10.77
C LYS A 92 -6.88 -12.17 11.82
N MET A 93 -7.17 -13.17 12.65
CA MET A 93 -8.04 -13.05 13.82
C MET A 93 -7.60 -11.91 14.76
N THR A 94 -6.30 -11.63 14.82
CA THR A 94 -5.72 -10.58 15.67
C THR A 94 -5.83 -9.17 15.09
N LYS A 95 -6.31 -9.00 13.84
CA LYS A 95 -6.47 -7.69 13.21
C LYS A 95 -7.96 -7.39 13.02
N ILE A 96 -8.50 -6.57 13.92
CA ILE A 96 -9.89 -6.10 13.88
C ILE A 96 -10.17 -5.31 12.58
N ILE A 97 -9.18 -4.59 12.05
CA ILE A 97 -9.33 -3.79 10.83
C ILE A 97 -8.12 -4.04 9.92
N THR A 98 -8.35 -4.73 8.80
CA THR A 98 -7.37 -4.87 7.73
C THR A 98 -7.69 -3.85 6.66
N SER A 99 -6.84 -2.84 6.45
CA SER A 99 -7.05 -1.85 5.39
C SER A 99 -7.10 -2.56 4.03
N PRO A 100 -8.17 -2.42 3.24
CA PRO A 100 -8.31 -3.11 1.95
C PRO A 100 -7.26 -2.64 0.92
N ARG A 101 -6.70 -1.45 1.12
CA ARG A 101 -5.64 -0.88 0.27
C ARG A 101 -4.23 -1.19 0.74
N ALA A 102 -4.08 -1.95 1.83
CA ALA A 102 -2.76 -2.39 2.26
C ALA A 102 -2.18 -3.43 1.28
N LEU A 103 -0.86 -3.52 1.27
CA LEU A 103 -0.08 -4.58 0.68
C LEU A 103 0.86 -5.11 1.75
N GLU A 104 1.07 -6.42 1.76
CA GLU A 104 2.01 -7.08 2.65
C GLU A 104 3.21 -7.57 1.83
N ILE A 105 4.41 -7.19 2.26
CA ILE A 105 5.68 -7.64 1.68
C ILE A 105 6.34 -8.56 2.70
N TYR A 106 6.64 -9.78 2.27
CA TYR A 106 7.34 -10.78 3.06
C TYR A 106 8.81 -10.82 2.63
N THR A 107 9.72 -10.58 3.58
CA THR A 107 11.16 -10.80 3.40
C THR A 107 11.50 -12.27 3.55
N GLY A 108 12.64 -12.72 3.03
CA GLY A 108 13.10 -14.11 3.21
C GLY A 108 13.23 -14.56 4.66
N ASN A 109 13.43 -13.63 5.60
CA ASN A 109 13.42 -13.92 7.04
C ASN A 109 11.99 -14.00 7.63
N LYS A 110 10.96 -14.22 6.80
CA LYS A 110 9.52 -14.22 7.16
C LYS A 110 9.01 -12.93 7.83
N LYS A 111 9.82 -11.87 7.89
CA LYS A 111 9.40 -10.57 8.42
C LYS A 111 8.41 -9.93 7.46
N ARG A 112 7.29 -9.51 8.03
CA ARG A 112 6.22 -8.84 7.28
C ARG A 112 6.36 -7.33 7.37
N ILE A 113 6.21 -6.68 6.23
CA ILE A 113 6.14 -5.23 6.11
C ILE A 113 4.80 -4.87 5.49
N VAL A 114 4.06 -3.99 6.16
CA VAL A 114 2.78 -3.50 5.64
C VAL A 114 3.00 -2.12 5.03
N VAL A 115 2.60 -1.97 3.78
CA VAL A 115 2.61 -0.68 3.06
C VAL A 115 1.21 -0.36 2.54
N THR A 116 0.88 0.92 2.45
CA THR A 116 -0.43 1.39 1.98
C THR A 116 -0.23 2.50 0.95
N PRO A 117 0.38 2.22 -0.22
CA PRO A 117 0.56 3.22 -1.26
C PRO A 117 -0.80 3.66 -1.82
N ARG A 118 -0.92 4.94 -2.23
CA ARG A 118 -2.14 5.46 -2.87
C ARG A 118 -2.39 4.76 -4.21
N ASP A 119 -1.33 4.60 -5.00
CA ASP A 119 -1.31 3.88 -6.26
C ASP A 119 -0.69 2.49 -6.05
N ARG A 120 -1.54 1.48 -5.87
CA ARG A 120 -1.16 0.09 -5.59
C ARG A 120 -0.46 -0.56 -6.79
N MET A 121 -1.06 -0.40 -7.97
CA MET A 121 -0.60 -1.07 -9.19
C MET A 121 0.79 -0.59 -9.59
N LYS A 122 0.97 0.74 -9.67
CA LYS A 122 2.29 1.31 -9.99
C LYS A 122 3.33 0.97 -8.95
N PHE A 123 2.96 0.87 -7.67
CA PHE A 123 3.88 0.45 -6.62
C PHE A 123 4.33 -1.01 -6.82
N ILE A 124 3.41 -1.93 -7.11
CA ILE A 124 3.74 -3.34 -7.37
C ILE A 124 4.64 -3.45 -8.62
N GLU A 125 4.31 -2.73 -9.69
CA GLU A 125 5.12 -2.72 -10.92
C GLU A 125 6.57 -2.27 -10.66
N GLU A 126 6.78 -1.22 -9.87
CA GLU A 126 8.14 -0.78 -9.52
C GLU A 126 8.85 -1.78 -8.61
N VAL A 127 8.15 -2.43 -7.67
CA VAL A 127 8.74 -3.50 -6.85
C VAL A 127 9.19 -4.68 -7.72
N VAL A 128 8.35 -5.12 -8.66
CA VAL A 128 8.68 -6.21 -9.61
C VAL A 128 9.81 -5.80 -10.55
N ARG A 129 9.85 -4.54 -10.98
CA ARG A 129 10.95 -4.01 -11.81
C ARG A 129 12.29 -4.10 -11.07
N VAL A 130 12.31 -3.81 -9.77
CA VAL A 130 13.51 -3.89 -8.94
C VAL A 130 13.88 -5.34 -8.62
N ASN A 131 12.90 -6.15 -8.22
CA ASN A 131 13.07 -7.57 -7.93
C ASN A 131 12.20 -8.43 -8.86
N LYS A 132 12.77 -8.86 -9.99
CA LYS A 132 12.08 -9.70 -10.98
C LYS A 132 11.69 -11.09 -10.46
N ARG A 133 12.28 -11.54 -9.35
CA ARG A 133 12.03 -12.87 -8.75
C ARG A 133 10.94 -12.82 -7.67
N ILE A 134 10.45 -11.63 -7.30
CA ILE A 134 9.42 -11.52 -6.27
C ILE A 134 8.12 -12.19 -6.74
N HIS A 135 7.54 -13.01 -5.88
CA HIS A 135 6.27 -13.64 -6.13
C HIS A 135 5.13 -12.65 -5.86
N VAL A 136 4.24 -12.46 -6.83
CA VAL A 136 3.14 -11.48 -6.74
C VAL A 136 1.82 -12.21 -6.55
N GLN A 137 1.26 -12.12 -5.34
CA GLN A 137 -0.06 -12.66 -4.98
C GLN A 137 -1.05 -11.53 -4.71
N ASN A 138 -1.27 -10.69 -5.72
CA ASN A 138 -2.22 -9.58 -5.64
C ASN A 138 -3.34 -9.80 -6.65
N LYS A 139 -4.60 -9.78 -6.19
CA LYS A 139 -5.77 -10.10 -7.03
C LYS A 139 -5.94 -9.11 -8.18
N GLU A 140 -5.77 -7.83 -7.89
CA GLU A 140 -5.92 -6.73 -8.85
C GLU A 140 -4.81 -6.76 -9.91
N TYR A 141 -3.58 -7.02 -9.48
CA TYR A 141 -2.43 -7.19 -10.36
C TYR A 141 -2.58 -8.41 -11.26
N ALA A 142 -2.96 -9.56 -10.68
CA ALA A 142 -3.16 -10.80 -11.42
C ALA A 142 -4.27 -10.67 -12.48
N ALA A 143 -5.40 -10.03 -12.15
CA ALA A 143 -6.48 -9.80 -13.10
C ALA A 143 -6.03 -8.94 -14.29
N THR A 144 -5.28 -7.87 -14.02
CA THR A 144 -4.78 -6.95 -15.05
C THR A 144 -3.76 -7.64 -15.96
N HIS A 145 -2.76 -8.32 -15.39
CA HIS A 145 -1.73 -9.03 -16.15
C HIS A 145 -2.28 -10.23 -16.92
N HIS A 146 -3.22 -10.98 -16.35
CA HIS A 146 -3.89 -12.07 -17.05
C HIS A 146 -4.70 -11.57 -18.25
N SER A 147 -5.39 -10.43 -18.11
CA SER A 147 -6.11 -9.81 -19.24
C SER A 147 -5.16 -9.35 -20.35
N TYR A 148 -4.00 -8.77 -19.98
CA TYR A 148 -2.98 -8.32 -20.90
C TYR A 148 -2.33 -9.50 -21.63
N GLU A 149 -1.92 -10.54 -20.91
CA GLU A 149 -1.36 -11.76 -21.49
C GLU A 149 -2.35 -12.44 -22.45
N LYS A 150 -3.63 -12.52 -22.08
CA LYS A 150 -4.67 -13.08 -22.94
C LYS A 150 -4.80 -12.31 -24.25
N LYS A 151 -4.78 -10.97 -24.20
CA LYS A 151 -4.78 -10.11 -25.41
C LYS A 151 -3.50 -10.29 -26.24
N ARG A 152 -2.34 -10.41 -25.62
CA ARG A 152 -1.05 -10.65 -26.30
C ARG A 152 -1.03 -12.00 -27.02
N LYS A 153 -1.46 -13.07 -26.34
CA LYS A 153 -1.55 -14.42 -26.92
C LYS A 153 -2.53 -14.49 -28.10
N ARG A 154 -3.62 -13.71 -28.07
CA ARG A 154 -4.56 -13.60 -29.21
C ARG A 154 -3.89 -12.94 -30.42
N ARG A 155 -3.24 -11.79 -30.24
CA ARG A 155 -2.52 -11.09 -31.31
C ARG A 155 -1.43 -11.96 -31.96
N LEU A 156 -0.62 -12.66 -31.16
CA LEU A 156 0.39 -13.59 -31.68
C LEU A 156 -0.21 -14.74 -32.50
N LYS A 157 -1.39 -15.25 -32.10
CA LYS A 157 -2.09 -16.28 -32.89
C LYS A 157 -2.65 -15.73 -34.19
N GLU A 158 -3.19 -14.51 -34.18
CA GLU A 158 -3.70 -13.83 -35.38
C GLU A 158 -2.56 -13.52 -36.37
N GLU A 159 -1.42 -13.02 -35.89
CA GLU A 159 -0.21 -12.79 -36.68
C GLU A 159 0.35 -14.10 -37.27
N ALA A 160 0.42 -15.17 -36.47
CA ALA A 160 0.86 -16.48 -36.95
C ALA A 160 -0.10 -17.09 -37.98
N GLN A 161 -1.42 -16.88 -37.83
CA GLN A 161 -2.42 -17.31 -38.81
C GLN A 161 -2.35 -16.49 -40.11
N ALA A 162 -2.08 -15.18 -40.01
CA ALA A 162 -1.88 -14.32 -41.16
C ALA A 162 -0.62 -14.72 -41.96
N ALA A 163 0.49 -14.99 -41.26
CA ALA A 163 1.73 -15.46 -41.88
C ALA A 163 1.53 -16.81 -42.61
N ARG A 164 0.88 -17.79 -41.97
CA ARG A 164 0.57 -19.08 -42.61
C ARG A 164 -0.32 -18.96 -43.85
N LYS A 165 -1.26 -18.00 -43.86
CA LYS A 165 -2.12 -17.73 -45.03
C LYS A 165 -1.37 -17.04 -46.17
N GLN A 166 -0.31 -16.29 -45.87
CA GLN A 166 0.57 -15.69 -46.87
C GLN A 166 1.50 -16.76 -47.47
N GLU A 167 2.08 -17.63 -46.65
CA GLU A 167 2.91 -18.77 -47.11
C GLU A 167 2.12 -19.74 -47.99
N ALA A 168 0.86 -20.04 -47.66
CA ALA A 168 0.01 -20.92 -48.46
C ALA A 168 -0.53 -20.31 -49.77
N LYS A 169 -0.29 -19.02 -50.01
CA LYS A 169 -0.66 -18.30 -51.24
C LYS A 169 0.54 -18.00 -52.14
N SER A 170 1.76 -18.27 -51.65
CA SER A 170 3.00 -18.31 -52.43
C SER A 170 3.21 -19.71 -53.00
#